data_AF-A0A934NRZ6-F1
#
_entry.id   AF-A0A934NRZ6-F1
#
_cell.length_a   1.000
_cell.length_b   1.000
_cell.length_c   1.000
_cell.angle_alpha   90.00
_cell.angle_beta   90.00
_cell.angle_gamma   90.00
#
_symmetry.space_group_name_H-M   'P 1'
#
loop_
_entity.id
_entity.type
_entity.pdbx_description
1 polymer ?
#
loop_
_entity_poly.entity_id
_entity_poly.type
_entity_poly.pdbx_seq_one_letter_code
_entity_poly.pdbx_strand_id
1 'polypeptide(L)'
;MTTPTAKSRNTTAFYIQAVVAFGVSLFGTLVGVYYLPIDPWQKGFLIMTALFLVTSCFTLAKVVRDQQEEAMLREARMERLITEHDAPFKMSKN
;
A
#
# COMPACT_ATOMS: atom_id res chain seq x y z
N MET A 1 -20.20 14.68 -14.83
CA MET A 1 -20.65 13.33 -14.44
C MET A 1 -19.49 12.65 -13.74
N THR A 2 -19.46 12.67 -12.41
CA THR A 2 -18.41 11.99 -11.62
C THR A 2 -18.92 10.58 -11.30
N THR A 3 -18.35 9.58 -11.97
CA THR A 3 -18.65 8.18 -11.70
C THR A 3 -18.21 7.86 -10.27
N PRO A 4 -19.08 7.31 -9.40
CA PRO A 4 -18.64 6.84 -8.10
C PRO A 4 -17.77 5.60 -8.33
N THR A 5 -16.44 5.78 -8.24
CA THR A 5 -15.49 4.67 -8.19
C THR A 5 -15.84 3.84 -6.95
N ALA A 6 -16.56 2.74 -7.16
CA ALA A 6 -16.85 1.78 -6.12
C ALA A 6 -15.53 1.38 -5.47
N LYS A 7 -15.30 1.81 -4.24
CA LYS A 7 -14.16 1.41 -3.42
C LYS A 7 -14.32 -0.09 -3.18
N SER A 8 -13.76 -0.92 -4.07
CA SER A 8 -13.83 -2.36 -3.95
C SER A 8 -13.10 -2.72 -2.66
N ARG A 9 -13.87 -2.99 -1.60
CA ARG A 9 -13.33 -3.51 -0.35
C ARG A 9 -12.79 -4.89 -0.67
N ASN A 10 -11.50 -4.98 -0.96
CA ASN A 10 -10.82 -6.26 -1.13
C ASN A 10 -11.19 -7.12 0.06
N THR A 11 -11.86 -8.25 -0.21
CA THR A 11 -12.28 -9.16 0.85
C THR A 11 -11.04 -9.69 1.56
N THR A 12 -11.13 -9.94 2.87
CA THR A 12 -10.00 -10.42 3.69
C THR A 12 -9.31 -11.64 3.07
N ALA A 13 -10.04 -12.47 2.31
CA ALA A 13 -9.49 -13.61 1.59
C ALA A 13 -8.43 -13.24 0.53
N PHE A 14 -8.63 -12.18 -0.26
CA PHE A 14 -7.65 -11.74 -1.26
C PHE A 14 -6.37 -11.21 -0.60
N TYR A 15 -6.51 -10.53 0.54
CA TYR A 15 -5.35 -10.10 1.33
C TYR A 15 -4.54 -11.29 1.83
N ILE A 16 -5.20 -12.28 2.45
CA ILE A 16 -4.55 -13.49 2.94
C ILE A 16 -3.85 -14.23 1.79
N GLN A 17 -4.51 -14.38 0.65
CA GLN A 17 -3.92 -15.00 -0.54
C GLN A 17 -2.64 -14.28 -1.00
N ALA A 18 -2.66 -12.94 -1.03
CA ALA A 18 -1.48 -12.16 -1.41
C ALA A 18 -0.31 -12.37 -0.45
N VAL A 19 -0.58 -12.40 0.87
CA VAL A 19 0.46 -12.66 1.89
C VAL A 19 1.03 -14.07 1.75
N VAL A 20 0.19 -15.08 1.50
CA VAL A 20 0.63 -16.46 1.29
C VAL A 20 1.46 -16.58 0.01
N ALA A 21 0.99 -16.01 -1.11
CA ALA A 21 1.72 -16.02 -2.38
C ALA A 21 3.08 -15.33 -2.26
N PHE A 22 3.12 -14.20 -1.55
CA PHE A 22 4.37 -13.52 -1.22
C PHE A 22 5.31 -14.43 -0.42
N GLY A 23 4.83 -15.06 0.66
CA GLY A 23 5.62 -15.99 1.47
C GLY A 23 6.19 -17.16 0.66
N VAL A 24 5.38 -17.77 -0.21
CA VAL A 24 5.82 -18.85 -1.11
C VAL A 24 6.87 -18.35 -2.10
N SER A 25 6.71 -17.16 -2.67
CA SER A 25 7.68 -16.57 -3.60
C SER A 25 9.03 -16.26 -2.93
N LEU A 26 9.00 -15.73 -1.70
CA LEU A 26 10.19 -15.44 -0.92
C LEU A 26 10.92 -16.72 -0.54
N PHE A 27 10.18 -17.74 -0.10
CA PHE A 27 10.74 -19.05 0.19
C PHE A 27 11.36 -19.69 -1.05
N GLY A 28 10.66 -19.66 -2.19
CA GLY A 28 11.17 -20.15 -3.47
C GLY A 28 12.47 -19.44 -3.89
N THR A 29 12.57 -18.14 -3.63
CA THR A 29 13.79 -17.35 -3.89
C THR A 29 14.95 -17.83 -3.02
N LEU A 30 14.73 -18.00 -1.70
CA LEU A 30 15.75 -18.49 -0.77
C LEU A 30 16.21 -19.91 -1.12
N VAL A 31 15.28 -20.80 -1.46
CA VAL A 31 15.59 -22.16 -1.92
C VAL A 31 16.39 -22.11 -3.23
N GLY A 32 16.01 -21.28 -4.19
CA GLY A 32 16.75 -21.10 -5.44
C GLY A 32 18.20 -20.64 -5.21
N VAL A 33 18.41 -19.68 -4.30
CA VAL A 33 19.75 -19.23 -3.92
C VAL A 33 20.54 -20.35 -3.21
N TYR A 34 19.87 -21.18 -2.42
CA TYR A 34 20.51 -22.32 -1.76
C TYR A 34 21.03 -23.36 -2.76
N TYR A 35 20.22 -23.71 -3.77
CA TYR A 35 20.58 -24.66 -4.82
C TYR A 35 21.61 -24.15 -5.83
N LEU A 36 21.89 -22.83 -5.87
CA LEU A 36 22.91 -22.28 -6.77
C LEU A 36 24.31 -22.82 -6.39
N PRO A 37 25.10 -23.36 -7.34
CA PRO A 37 26.46 -23.82 -7.09
C PRO A 37 27.46 -22.65 -7.13
N ILE A 38 27.27 -21.69 -6.21
CA ILE A 38 28.15 -20.52 -6.04
C ILE A 38 28.79 -20.54 -4.66
N ASP A 39 29.81 -19.72 -4.47
CA ASP A 39 30.52 -19.63 -3.20
C ASP A 39 29.60 -19.07 -2.07
N PRO A 40 29.74 -19.58 -0.83
CA PRO A 40 28.87 -19.20 0.30
C PRO A 40 28.79 -17.70 0.55
N TRP A 41 29.86 -16.95 0.27
CA TRP A 41 29.88 -15.50 0.47
C TRP A 41 28.89 -14.78 -0.46
N GLN A 42 28.87 -15.16 -1.74
CA GLN A 42 27.94 -14.61 -2.73
C GLN A 42 26.49 -15.01 -2.39
N LYS A 43 26.26 -16.22 -1.87
CA LYS A 43 24.91 -16.63 -1.39
C LYS A 43 24.45 -15.71 -0.27
N GLY A 44 25.32 -15.44 0.71
CA GLY A 44 25.05 -14.53 1.81
C GLY A 44 24.66 -13.13 1.31
N PHE A 45 25.42 -12.58 0.36
CA PHE A 45 25.11 -11.30 -0.26
C PHE A 45 23.73 -11.28 -0.92
N LEU A 46 23.41 -12.29 -1.74
CA LEU A 46 22.11 -12.39 -2.42
C LEU A 46 20.93 -12.47 -1.44
N ILE A 47 21.06 -13.27 -0.38
CA ILE A 47 20.02 -13.39 0.66
C ILE A 47 19.84 -12.05 1.38
N MET A 48 20.94 -11.41 1.80
CA MET A 48 20.88 -10.13 2.50
C MET A 48 20.28 -9.02 1.63
N THR A 49 20.70 -8.91 0.38
CA THR A 49 20.15 -7.93 -0.57
C THR A 49 18.68 -8.20 -0.84
N ALA A 50 18.26 -9.46 -1.02
CA ALA A 50 16.84 -9.80 -1.24
C ALA A 50 15.97 -9.41 -0.04
N LEU A 51 16.39 -9.72 1.19
CA LEU A 51 15.65 -9.36 2.41
C LEU A 51 15.56 -7.84 2.61
N PHE A 52 16.66 -7.12 2.37
CA PHE A 52 16.68 -5.67 2.45
C PHE A 52 15.78 -5.03 1.38
N LEU A 53 15.84 -5.52 0.14
CA LEU A 53 15.01 -5.04 -0.96
C LEU A 53 13.51 -5.23 -0.68
N VAL A 54 13.13 -6.42 -0.20
CA VAL A 54 11.75 -6.73 0.23
C VAL A 54 11.29 -5.75 1.32
N THR A 55 12.12 -5.55 2.35
CA THR A 55 11.79 -4.65 3.46
C THR A 55 11.60 -3.22 2.97
N SER A 56 12.49 -2.73 2.12
CA SER A 56 12.41 -1.40 1.50
C SER A 56 11.15 -1.23 0.65
N CYS A 57 10.80 -2.26 -0.15
CA CYS A 57 9.59 -2.26 -0.96
C CYS A 57 8.32 -2.14 -0.11
N PHE A 58 8.25 -2.87 1.02
CA PHE A 58 7.11 -2.75 1.95
C PHE A 58 7.04 -1.38 2.62
N THR A 59 8.17 -0.78 2.99
CA THR A 59 8.20 0.57 3.54
C THR A 59 7.72 1.58 2.50
N LEU A 60 8.22 1.48 1.26
CA LEU A 60 7.78 2.34 0.16
C LEU A 60 6.27 2.18 -0.11
N ALA A 61 5.77 0.94 -0.11
CA ALA A 61 4.34 0.68 -0.28
C ALA A 61 3.48 1.31 0.82
N LYS A 62 3.97 1.30 2.08
CA LYS A 62 3.31 2.03 3.18
C LYS A 62 3.32 3.53 2.92
N VAL A 63 4.47 4.11 2.61
CA VAL A 63 4.59 5.56 2.32
C VAL A 63 3.63 5.99 1.21
N VAL A 64 3.56 5.22 0.12
CA VAL A 64 2.64 5.52 -0.99
C VAL A 64 1.18 5.43 -0.55
N ARG A 65 0.82 4.42 0.24
CA ARG A 65 -0.54 4.28 0.78
C ARG A 65 -0.89 5.42 1.74
N ASP A 66 0.03 5.77 2.64
CA ASP A 66 -0.15 6.84 3.61
C ASP A 66 -0.35 8.19 2.90
N GLN A 67 0.40 8.44 1.81
CA GLN A 67 0.20 9.61 0.94
C GLN A 67 -1.18 9.64 0.28
N GLN A 68 -1.69 8.50 -0.19
CA GLN A 68 -3.04 8.40 -0.77
C GLN A 68 -4.14 8.65 0.27
N GLU A 69 -3.99 8.10 1.47
CA GLU A 69 -4.93 8.30 2.58
C GLU A 69 -4.93 9.77 3.06
N GLU A 70 -3.76 10.39 3.19
CA GLU A 70 -3.66 11.82 3.52
C GLU A 70 -4.32 12.73 2.48
N ALA A 71 -4.09 12.47 1.18
CA ALA A 71 -4.69 13.26 0.11
C ALA A 71 -6.23 13.21 0.16
N MET A 72 -6.80 12.01 0.31
CA MET A 72 -8.25 11.82 0.43
C MET A 72 -8.82 12.53 1.67
N LEU A 73 -8.11 12.49 2.80
CA LEU A 73 -8.53 13.19 4.03
C LEU A 73 -8.48 14.71 3.89
N ARG A 74 -7.48 15.25 3.18
CA ARG A 74 -7.37 16.70 2.90
C ARG A 74 -8.53 17.18 2.05
N GLU A 75 -8.90 16.44 0.99
CA GLU A 75 -10.06 16.74 0.15
C GLU A 75 -11.35 16.77 0.96
N ALA A 76 -11.61 15.73 1.77
CA ALA A 76 -12.80 15.66 2.61
C ALA A 76 -12.86 16.79 3.67
N ARG A 77 -11.71 17.23 4.20
CA ARG A 77 -11.65 18.38 5.12
C ARG A 77 -11.95 19.69 4.41
N MET A 78 -11.42 19.91 3.21
CA MET A 78 -11.72 21.10 2.42
C MET A 78 -13.21 21.17 2.06
N GLU A 79 -13.81 20.06 1.65
CA GLU A 79 -15.25 19.98 1.36
C GLU A 79 -16.11 20.34 2.58
N ARG A 80 -15.72 19.91 3.79
CA ARG A 80 -16.39 20.31 5.03
C ARG A 80 -16.27 21.79 5.32
N LEU A 81 -15.08 22.39 5.15
CA LEU A 81 -14.86 23.82 5.36
C LEU A 81 -15.69 24.67 4.38
N ILE A 82 -15.78 24.26 3.12
CA ILE A 82 -16.62 24.93 2.11
C ILE A 82 -18.10 24.84 2.52
N THR A 83 -18.55 23.66 2.95
CA THR A 83 -19.95 23.44 3.37
C THR A 83 -20.32 24.24 4.62
N GLU A 84 -19.43 24.31 5.61
CA GLU A 84 -19.64 25.06 6.85
C GLU A 84 -19.64 26.57 6.62
N HIS A 85 -18.78 27.08 5.73
CA HIS A 85 -18.75 28.49 5.34
C HIS A 85 -19.99 28.94 4.55
N ASP A 86 -20.61 28.06 3.74
CA ASP A 86 -21.84 28.38 3.01
C ASP A 86 -23.13 28.22 3.83
N ALA A 87 -23.07 27.59 5.01
CA ALA A 87 -24.20 27.42 5.93
C ALA A 87 -24.85 28.75 6.42
N PRO A 88 -24.11 29.81 6.80
CA PRO A 88 -24.71 31.07 7.27
C PRO A 88 -25.47 31.85 6.19
N PHE A 89 -25.22 31.63 4.89
CA PHE A 89 -25.90 32.37 3.82
C PHE A 89 -27.28 31.78 3.45
N LYS A 90 -27.51 30.49 3.72
CA LYS A 90 -28.78 29.81 3.41
C LYS A 90 -29.91 30.09 4.41
N MET A 91 -29.60 30.55 5.63
CA MET A 91 -30.59 30.76 6.69
C MET A 91 -31.29 32.14 6.65
N SER A 92 -30.80 33.09 5.85
CA SER A 92 -31.33 34.47 5.74
C SER A 92 -32.28 34.67 4.56
N LYS A 93 -32.57 33.62 3.78
CA LYS A 93 -33.44 33.69 2.60
C LYS A 93 -34.61 32.72 2.73
N ASN A 94 -35.41 32.90 3.77
CA ASN A 94 -36.77 32.36 3.86
C ASN A 94 -37.65 33.32 4.66
#